data_AF-X0YLL5-F1
#
_entry.id   AF-X0YLL5-F1
#
_cell.length_a   1.000
_cell.length_b   1.000
_cell.length_c   1.000
_cell.angle_alpha   90.00
_cell.angle_beta   90.00
_cell.angle_gamma   90.00
#
_symmetry.space_group_name_H-M   'P 1'
#
loop_
_entity.id
_entity.type
_entity.pdbx_description
1 polymer ?
#
loop_
_entity_poly.entity_id
_entity_poly.type
_entity_poly.pdbx_seq_one_letter_code
_entity_poly.pdbx_strand_id
1 'polypeptide(L)'
;NEAKEGSGAILNLNPVGLDGVFESYQPPYYKTMDDAVDAFMEKRFGSGGILTSNYSGIVPYKDWKKVQPGYLVPSKEVIQIVKDYCNYIFDTFGRFPATLDTIVMPEWLQVHHLDEEFYDKYGMDKLLNETHRKHMGLWHK
;
A
#
# COMPACT_ATOMS: atom_id res chain seq x y z
N ASN A 1 -2.10 8.48 -40.28
CA ASN A 1 -2.57 9.30 -39.14
C ASN A 1 -1.47 9.35 -38.11
N GLU A 2 -0.64 10.38 -38.24
CA GLU A 2 0.51 10.67 -37.38
C GLU A 2 0.01 11.09 -35.99
N ALA A 3 0.36 10.30 -34.98
CA ALA A 3 0.21 10.72 -33.60
C ALA A 3 1.21 11.84 -33.35
N LYS A 4 0.70 13.02 -32.94
CA LYS A 4 1.48 14.20 -32.61
C LYS A 4 2.62 13.86 -31.63
N GLU A 5 3.84 13.90 -32.13
CA GLU A 5 5.06 13.93 -31.34
C GLU A 5 5.04 15.15 -30.42
N GLY A 6 5.12 14.93 -29.11
CA GLY A 6 5.34 16.01 -28.14
C GLY A 6 4.67 15.83 -26.78
N SER A 7 3.51 15.15 -26.68
CA SER A 7 2.86 14.90 -25.38
C SER A 7 2.38 13.46 -25.15
N GLY A 8 2.17 12.66 -26.22
CA GLY A 8 1.73 11.27 -26.11
C GLY A 8 2.79 10.30 -25.62
N ALA A 9 4.08 10.62 -25.82
CA ALA A 9 5.18 9.77 -25.38
C ALA A 9 5.34 9.72 -23.84
N ILE A 10 5.00 10.81 -23.15
CA ILE A 10 5.04 10.88 -21.67
C ILE A 10 3.87 10.10 -21.06
N LEU A 11 2.70 10.07 -21.72
CA LEU A 11 1.55 9.24 -21.31
C LEU A 11 1.81 7.73 -21.43
N ASN A 12 2.78 7.32 -22.25
CA ASN A 12 3.16 5.91 -22.41
C ASN A 12 4.27 5.45 -21.45
N LEU A 13 4.93 6.36 -20.73
CA LEU A 13 5.88 5.97 -19.70
C LEU A 13 5.11 5.60 -18.44
N ASN A 14 5.17 4.32 -18.05
CA ASN A 14 4.61 3.82 -16.81
C ASN A 14 5.71 3.11 -16.01
N PRO A 15 6.48 3.83 -15.17
CA PRO A 15 7.43 3.20 -14.27
C PRO A 15 6.68 2.28 -13.30
N VAL A 16 6.90 0.97 -13.45
CA VAL A 16 6.20 -0.07 -12.65
C VAL A 16 7.03 -0.56 -11.46
N GLY A 17 8.26 -0.09 -11.31
CA GLY A 17 9.10 -0.45 -10.18
C GLY A 17 10.60 -0.22 -10.40
N LEU A 18 11.37 -0.65 -9.41
CA LEU A 18 12.82 -0.75 -9.41
C LEU A 18 13.20 -2.09 -8.77
N ASP A 19 13.95 -2.91 -9.50
CA ASP A 19 14.26 -4.29 -9.13
C ASP A 19 14.90 -4.39 -7.74
N GLY A 20 14.34 -5.27 -6.90
CA GLY A 20 14.79 -5.48 -5.52
C GLY A 20 14.53 -4.32 -4.55
N VAL A 21 13.98 -3.19 -5.03
CA VAL A 21 13.65 -2.03 -4.19
C VAL A 21 12.14 -1.89 -4.02
N PHE A 22 11.42 -1.74 -5.14
CA PHE A 22 9.97 -1.63 -5.12
C PHE A 22 9.39 -2.15 -6.42
N GLU A 23 8.68 -3.26 -6.36
CA GLU A 23 8.14 -3.98 -7.52
C GLU A 23 6.62 -3.96 -7.43
N SER A 24 5.94 -3.44 -8.46
CA SER A 24 4.47 -3.40 -8.47
C SER A 24 3.84 -4.75 -8.84
N TYR A 25 2.56 -4.89 -8.50
CA TYR A 25 1.76 -6.08 -8.79
C TYR A 25 1.21 -6.06 -10.21
N GLN A 26 2.10 -6.14 -11.21
CA GLN A 26 1.76 -6.27 -12.63
C GLN A 26 3.02 -6.69 -13.44
N PRO A 27 2.91 -6.94 -14.75
CA PRO A 27 4.08 -7.10 -15.61
C PRO A 27 5.05 -5.90 -15.56
N PRO A 28 6.38 -6.13 -15.54
CA PRO A 28 7.06 -7.40 -15.78
C PRO A 28 7.30 -8.26 -14.52
N TYR A 29 6.99 -7.76 -13.32
CA TYR A 29 7.26 -8.46 -12.06
C TYR A 29 6.38 -9.69 -11.84
N TYR A 30 5.16 -9.64 -12.39
CA TYR A 30 4.25 -10.78 -12.46
C TYR A 30 3.88 -11.03 -13.92
N LYS A 31 3.85 -12.29 -14.34
CA LYS A 31 3.63 -12.64 -15.75
C LYS A 31 2.25 -12.21 -16.23
N THR A 32 1.23 -12.32 -15.39
CA THR A 32 -0.15 -11.91 -15.66
C THR A 32 -0.73 -11.12 -14.48
N MET A 33 -1.86 -10.43 -14.71
CA MET A 33 -2.58 -9.80 -13.61
C MET A 33 -3.19 -10.84 -12.65
N ASP A 34 -3.48 -12.06 -13.12
CA ASP A 34 -3.88 -13.18 -12.26
C ASP A 34 -2.78 -13.53 -11.25
N ASP A 35 -1.54 -13.69 -11.74
CA ASP A 35 -0.37 -13.98 -10.90
C ASP A 35 -0.13 -12.85 -9.89
N ALA A 36 -0.34 -11.60 -10.32
CA ALA A 36 -0.22 -10.44 -9.46
C ALA A 36 -1.27 -10.43 -8.33
N VAL A 37 -2.54 -10.69 -8.67
CA VAL A 37 -3.62 -10.78 -7.67
C VAL A 37 -3.38 -11.94 -6.71
N ASP A 38 -2.98 -13.11 -7.20
CA ASP A 38 -2.69 -14.27 -6.35
C ASP A 38 -1.52 -14.00 -5.40
N ALA A 39 -0.44 -13.37 -5.89
CA ALA A 39 0.68 -12.98 -5.05
C ALA A 39 0.31 -11.93 -3.99
N PHE A 40 -0.59 -11.00 -4.32
CA PHE A 40 -1.13 -10.06 -3.35
C PHE A 40 -1.95 -10.79 -2.27
N MET A 41 -2.80 -11.73 -2.68
CA MET A 41 -3.60 -12.53 -1.76
C MET A 41 -2.72 -13.39 -0.85
N GLU A 42 -1.66 -14.01 -1.36
CA GLU A 42 -0.69 -14.76 -0.56
C GLU A 42 0.03 -13.86 0.45
N LYS A 43 0.50 -12.68 0.05
CA LYS A 43 1.14 -11.72 0.96
C LYS A 43 0.23 -11.26 2.10
N ARG A 44 -1.07 -11.13 1.83
CA ARG A 44 -2.06 -10.66 2.81
C ARG A 44 -2.57 -11.78 3.71
N PHE A 45 -2.93 -12.92 3.12
CA PHE A 45 -3.73 -13.97 3.78
C PHE A 45 -3.12 -15.38 3.68
N GLY A 46 -2.02 -15.54 2.96
CA GLY A 46 -1.30 -16.80 2.80
C GLY A 46 -0.55 -17.24 4.06
N SER A 47 0.37 -18.20 3.90
CA SER A 47 1.10 -18.75 5.04
C SER A 47 2.06 -17.71 5.63
N GLY A 48 1.69 -17.12 6.76
CA GLY A 48 2.44 -16.01 7.36
C GLY A 48 2.11 -14.63 6.74
N GLY A 49 1.01 -14.54 6.00
CA GLY A 49 0.51 -13.28 5.47
C GLY A 49 0.22 -12.27 6.58
N ILE A 50 0.36 -10.98 6.25
CA ILE A 50 0.33 -9.92 7.28
C ILE A 50 -1.03 -9.75 7.98
N LEU A 51 -2.10 -10.34 7.44
CA LEU A 51 -3.46 -10.33 8.02
C LEU A 51 -3.85 -11.66 8.65
N THR A 52 -2.93 -12.60 8.83
CA THR A 52 -3.21 -13.89 9.50
C THR A 52 -2.97 -13.82 11.01
N SER A 53 -3.64 -14.69 11.77
CA SER A 53 -3.54 -14.74 13.24
C SER A 53 -2.15 -15.14 13.76
N ASN A 54 -1.35 -15.81 12.93
CA ASN A 54 0.00 -16.27 13.24
C ASN A 54 1.11 -15.34 12.72
N TYR A 55 0.76 -14.17 12.16
CA TYR A 55 1.76 -13.18 11.76
C TYR A 55 2.60 -12.74 12.96
N SER A 56 3.92 -12.84 12.82
CA SER A 56 4.90 -12.60 13.89
C SER A 56 5.60 -11.23 13.81
N GLY A 57 5.29 -10.44 12.78
CA GLY A 57 5.83 -9.10 12.62
C GLY A 57 5.11 -8.04 13.48
N ILE A 58 5.42 -6.78 13.22
CA ILE A 58 4.79 -5.64 13.91
C ILE A 58 3.38 -5.45 13.37
N VAL A 59 2.42 -5.31 14.28
CA VAL A 59 1.01 -5.05 14.01
C VAL A 59 0.54 -3.83 14.79
N PRO A 60 -0.43 -3.04 14.28
CA PRO A 60 -0.85 -1.79 14.92
C PRO A 60 -1.77 -2.00 16.14
N TYR A 61 -1.98 -3.24 16.57
CA TYR A 61 -2.89 -3.59 17.66
C TYR A 61 -2.17 -4.34 18.78
N LYS A 62 -2.48 -3.98 20.04
CA LYS A 62 -1.92 -4.66 21.23
C LYS A 62 -2.32 -6.14 21.31
N ASP A 63 -3.56 -6.47 20.95
CA ASP A 63 -4.10 -7.82 20.95
C ASP A 63 -4.54 -8.19 19.53
N TRP A 64 -3.55 -8.57 18.71
CA TRP A 64 -3.79 -8.92 17.32
C TRP A 64 -4.76 -10.10 17.17
N LYS A 65 -4.63 -11.13 18.00
CA LYS A 65 -5.48 -12.32 17.93
C LYS A 65 -6.95 -12.01 18.16
N LYS A 66 -7.27 -10.97 18.94
CA LYS A 66 -8.66 -10.52 19.14
C LYS A 66 -9.22 -9.73 17.96
N VAL A 67 -8.39 -8.95 17.26
CA VAL A 67 -8.82 -8.09 16.14
C VAL A 67 -8.81 -8.84 14.81
N GLN A 68 -7.86 -9.75 14.63
CA GLN A 68 -7.63 -10.49 13.38
C GLN A 68 -8.88 -11.18 12.82
N PRO A 69 -9.80 -11.77 13.60
CA PRO A 69 -11.01 -12.38 13.07
C PRO A 69 -11.91 -11.44 12.25
N GLY A 70 -11.77 -10.12 12.41
CA GLY A 70 -12.46 -9.12 11.58
C GLY A 70 -11.90 -8.97 10.16
N TYR A 71 -10.72 -9.52 9.88
CA TYR A 71 -10.08 -9.52 8.56
C TYR A 71 -10.44 -10.79 7.81
N LEU A 72 -11.61 -10.77 7.16
CA LEU A 72 -12.11 -11.91 6.39
C LEU A 72 -11.31 -12.12 5.11
N VAL A 73 -11.00 -13.38 4.81
CA VAL A 73 -10.43 -13.76 3.51
C VAL A 73 -11.52 -13.62 2.44
N PRO A 74 -11.30 -12.83 1.37
CA PRO A 74 -12.21 -12.75 0.24
C PRO A 74 -12.56 -14.11 -0.35
N SER A 75 -13.80 -14.29 -0.81
CA SER A 75 -14.21 -15.54 -1.46
C SER A 75 -13.50 -15.71 -2.81
N LYS A 76 -13.46 -16.95 -3.31
CA LYS A 76 -12.91 -17.25 -4.65
C LYS A 76 -13.60 -16.46 -5.75
N GLU A 77 -14.91 -16.24 -5.63
CA GLU A 77 -15.69 -15.43 -6.57
C GLU A 77 -15.26 -13.97 -6.56
N VAL A 78 -15.08 -13.36 -5.38
CA VAL A 78 -14.59 -11.98 -5.27
C VAL A 78 -13.17 -11.84 -5.83
N ILE A 79 -12.29 -12.81 -5.55
CA ILE A 79 -10.94 -12.82 -6.11
C ILE A 79 -11.00 -12.91 -7.64
N GLN A 80 -11.85 -13.76 -8.20
CA GLN A 80 -12.01 -13.87 -9.65
C GLN A 80 -12.52 -12.58 -10.28
N ILE A 81 -13.50 -11.90 -9.67
CA ILE A 81 -13.98 -10.58 -10.15
C ILE A 81 -12.83 -9.56 -10.22
N VAL A 82 -11.95 -9.54 -9.20
CA VAL A 82 -10.79 -8.64 -9.18
C VAL A 82 -9.80 -9.00 -10.29
N LYS A 83 -9.54 -10.31 -10.51
CA LYS A 83 -8.70 -10.78 -11.62
C LYS A 83 -9.26 -10.33 -12.97
N ASP A 84 -10.55 -10.55 -13.22
CA ASP A 84 -11.21 -10.17 -14.46
C ASP A 84 -11.12 -8.64 -14.68
N TYR A 85 -11.33 -7.85 -13.64
CA TYR A 85 -11.16 -6.39 -13.69
C TYR A 85 -9.73 -5.98 -14.02
N CYS A 86 -8.74 -6.54 -13.31
CA CYS A 86 -7.33 -6.21 -13.50
C CYS A 86 -6.84 -6.60 -14.90
N ASN A 87 -7.21 -7.78 -15.41
CA ASN A 87 -6.90 -8.18 -16.79
C ASN A 87 -7.58 -7.26 -17.78
N TYR A 88 -8.88 -6.96 -17.62
CA TYR A 88 -9.59 -6.03 -18.51
C TYR A 88 -8.86 -4.69 -18.63
N ILE A 89 -8.44 -4.10 -17.50
CA ILE A 89 -7.68 -2.84 -17.50
C ILE A 89 -6.35 -3.02 -18.22
N PHE A 90 -5.57 -4.05 -17.89
CA PHE A 90 -4.26 -4.25 -18.49
C PHE A 90 -4.35 -4.55 -20.00
N ASP A 91 -5.28 -5.39 -20.43
CA ASP A 91 -5.50 -5.74 -21.84
C ASP A 91 -6.03 -4.57 -22.67
N THR A 92 -6.85 -3.70 -22.07
CA THR A 92 -7.43 -2.54 -22.76
C THR A 92 -6.45 -1.38 -22.88
N PHE A 93 -5.66 -1.11 -21.83
CA PHE A 93 -4.83 0.09 -21.74
C PHE A 93 -3.33 -0.18 -21.85
N GLY A 94 -2.90 -1.45 -21.81
CA GLY A 94 -1.49 -1.85 -21.81
C GLY A 94 -0.73 -1.49 -20.52
N ARG A 95 -1.46 -1.10 -19.46
CA ARG A 95 -0.92 -0.67 -18.17
C ARG A 95 -1.95 -0.84 -17.05
N PHE A 96 -1.47 -0.88 -15.80
CA PHE A 96 -2.31 -0.80 -14.63
C PHE A 96 -1.71 0.15 -13.58
N PRO A 97 -2.47 1.07 -12.97
CA PRO A 97 -3.84 1.44 -13.30
C PRO A 97 -3.97 2.12 -14.68
N ALA A 98 -5.20 2.20 -15.19
CA ALA A 98 -5.48 2.71 -16.53
C ALA A 98 -5.02 4.15 -16.77
N THR A 99 -5.26 5.04 -15.80
CA THR A 99 -5.19 6.50 -15.98
C THR A 99 -4.26 7.22 -15.03
N LEU A 100 -3.63 6.49 -14.10
CA LEU A 100 -2.70 7.02 -13.11
C LEU A 100 -1.38 6.28 -13.21
N ASP A 101 -0.32 6.91 -12.70
CA ASP A 101 0.97 6.25 -12.57
C ASP A 101 0.87 5.06 -11.62
N THR A 102 1.53 3.96 -11.99
CA THR A 102 1.59 2.76 -11.14
C THR A 102 2.14 3.10 -9.77
N ILE A 103 3.19 3.91 -9.77
CA ILE A 103 3.91 4.34 -8.58
C ILE A 103 3.63 5.83 -8.41
N VAL A 104 2.84 6.16 -7.41
CA VAL A 104 2.59 7.54 -7.01
C VAL A 104 3.25 7.78 -5.66
N MET A 105 4.00 8.88 -5.54
CA MET A 105 4.48 9.40 -4.27
C MET A 105 3.69 10.67 -3.95
N PRO A 106 2.50 10.55 -3.34
CA PRO A 106 1.76 11.74 -2.98
C PRO A 106 2.46 12.41 -1.79
N GLU A 107 2.75 13.70 -1.91
CA GLU A 107 3.24 14.49 -0.78
C GLU A 107 2.07 14.85 0.14
N TRP A 108 2.16 14.46 1.41
CA TRP A 108 1.18 14.80 2.44
C TRP A 108 1.90 15.45 3.61
N LEU A 109 1.49 16.67 3.97
CA LEU A 109 1.96 17.37 5.16
C LEU A 109 0.79 17.49 6.15
N GLN A 110 0.91 16.85 7.30
CA GLN A 110 -0.01 17.02 8.42
C GLN A 110 0.70 17.76 9.55
N VAL A 111 0.18 18.91 9.94
CA VAL A 111 0.68 19.69 11.08
C VAL A 111 -0.37 19.69 12.18
N HIS A 112 -0.03 19.17 13.35
CA HIS A 112 -0.90 19.12 14.52
C HIS A 112 -0.07 19.12 15.80
N HIS A 113 -0.70 19.44 16.94
CA HIS A 113 -0.10 19.21 18.25
C HIS A 113 -0.38 17.78 18.69
N LEU A 114 0.66 17.06 19.07
CA LEU A 114 0.53 15.69 19.55
C LEU A 114 -0.02 15.70 20.99
N ASP A 115 -0.99 14.84 21.27
CA ASP A 115 -1.47 14.58 22.62
C ASP A 115 -0.48 13.63 23.32
N GLU A 116 0.53 14.20 23.96
CA GLU A 116 1.61 13.43 24.61
C GLU A 116 1.07 12.44 25.67
N GLU A 117 0.06 12.85 26.43
CA GLU A 117 -0.54 12.03 27.49
C GLU A 117 -1.22 10.78 26.93
N PHE A 118 -1.81 10.87 25.74
CA PHE A 118 -2.35 9.71 25.03
C PHE A 118 -1.25 8.66 24.77
N TYR A 119 -0.10 9.07 24.23
CA TYR A 119 0.97 8.12 23.90
C TYR A 119 1.56 7.47 25.16
N ASP A 120 1.71 8.23 26.24
CA ASP A 120 2.17 7.70 27.54
C ASP A 120 1.20 6.67 28.10
N LYS A 121 -0.10 7.02 28.13
CA LYS A 121 -1.15 6.15 28.65
C LYS A 121 -1.21 4.80 27.93
N TYR A 122 -0.94 4.76 26.63
CA TYR A 122 -1.01 3.54 25.83
C TYR A 122 0.34 2.86 25.60
N GLY A 123 1.43 3.30 26.24
CA GLY A 123 2.75 2.67 26.10
C GLY A 123 3.33 2.81 24.69
N MET A 124 3.04 3.94 24.05
CA MET A 124 3.53 4.34 22.74
C MET A 124 4.56 5.48 22.86
N ASP A 125 5.14 5.65 24.05
CA ASP A 125 6.14 6.65 24.41
C ASP A 125 7.33 6.67 23.44
N LYS A 126 7.73 5.49 22.95
CA LYS A 126 8.81 5.32 21.97
C LYS A 126 8.54 5.94 20.59
N LEU A 127 7.28 6.27 20.28
CA LEU A 127 6.92 6.99 19.05
C LEU A 127 7.12 8.50 19.16
N LEU A 128 7.28 9.02 20.39
CA LEU A 128 7.54 10.43 20.65
C LEU A 128 9.03 10.65 20.93
N ASN A 129 9.67 11.47 20.09
CA ASN A 129 11.04 11.91 20.33
C ASN A 129 11.06 13.19 21.18
N GLU A 130 12.26 13.60 21.60
CA GLU A 130 12.45 14.79 22.43
C GLU A 130 11.94 16.08 21.77
N THR A 131 12.04 16.18 20.43
CA THR A 131 11.51 17.33 19.68
C THR A 131 9.99 17.44 19.81
N HIS A 132 9.27 16.32 19.72
CA HIS A 132 7.81 16.30 19.93
C HIS A 132 7.45 16.79 21.34
N ARG A 133 8.12 16.27 22.36
CA ARG A 133 7.88 16.60 23.78
C ARG A 133 8.15 18.06 24.12
N LYS A 134 9.10 18.69 23.40
CA LYS A 134 9.47 20.09 23.62
C LYS A 134 8.68 21.07 22.74
N HIS A 135 7.77 20.59 21.89
CA HIS A 135 7.09 21.40 20.87
C HIS A 135 6.48 22.68 21.45
N MET A 136 5.66 22.56 22.50
CA MET A 136 5.01 23.71 23.13
C MET A 136 6.00 24.73 23.70
N GLY A 137 7.14 24.26 24.20
CA GLY A 137 8.19 25.12 24.75
C GLY A 137 9.08 25.78 23.68
N LEU A 138 9.25 25.14 22.52
CA LEU A 138 10.11 25.61 21.45
C LEU A 138 9.39 26.51 20.44
N TRP A 139 8.10 26.28 20.19
CA TRP A 139 7.37 26.90 19.09
C TRP A 139 6.25 27.86 19.52
N HIS A 140 5.82 27.84 20.79
CA HIS A 140 4.67 28.61 21.28
C HIS A 140 4.97 29.48 22.50
N LYS A 141 6.26 29.69 22.81
CA LYS A 141 6.72 30.59 23.88
C LYS A 141 7.32 31.86 23.29
#